data_AF-A0A2S8P4G1-F1
#
_entry.id   AF-A0A2S8P4G1-F1
#
_cell.length_a   1.000
_cell.length_b   1.000
_cell.length_c   1.000
_cell.angle_alpha   90.00
_cell.angle_beta   90.00
_cell.angle_gamma   90.00
#
_symmetry.space_group_name_H-M   'P 1'
#
loop_
_entity.id
_entity.type
_entity.pdbx_description
1 polymer ?
#
loop_
_entity_poly.entity_id
_entity_poly.type
_entity_poly.pdbx_seq_one_letter_code
_entity_poly.pdbx_strand_id
1 'polypeptide(L)'
;MLEHDGQVLTRIDKAFGEEEVTEEDQIVYHMPPEERAHIEKLIAEYDVRSPFDEKKCKKEYKESMEWNFRYQAEQLPREIVEQIADIRVFTLGYCTREVMLQLKKQSAKNRIEMERVSTQYRETMMAQDIPHEIHGRVQYHDCTVTELLTGDEVVIRFDTRGGFTNINKLTLVAPEIIKQKGEIVGTYWLYQELYRIDNGYELHVLFGGENMPELIVRCADILVEEE
;
A
#
# COMPACT_ATOMS: atom_id res chain seq x y z
N MET A 1 7.89 11.86 24.11
CA MET A 1 7.82 12.64 22.85
C MET A 1 7.59 14.12 23.11
N LEU A 2 6.46 14.54 23.71
CA LEU A 2 6.23 15.96 24.09
C LEU A 2 7.24 16.49 25.12
N GLU A 3 7.78 15.61 25.96
CA GLU A 3 8.76 15.90 27.01
C GLU A 3 10.14 16.34 26.49
N HIS A 4 10.41 16.18 25.19
CA HIS A 4 11.67 16.61 24.58
C HIS A 4 11.67 18.08 24.14
N ASP A 5 10.49 18.72 24.07
CA ASP A 5 10.42 20.14 23.78
C ASP A 5 11.06 20.97 24.90
N GLY A 6 11.95 21.89 24.53
CA GLY A 6 12.77 22.64 25.47
C GLY A 6 14.04 21.92 25.96
N GLN A 7 14.34 20.71 25.47
CA GLN A 7 15.61 20.05 25.78
C GLN A 7 16.79 20.73 25.08
N VAL A 8 17.89 20.87 25.81
CA VAL A 8 19.15 21.34 25.27
C VAL A 8 19.82 20.19 24.54
N LEU A 9 20.03 20.35 23.24
CA LEU A 9 20.79 19.43 22.41
C LEU A 9 22.21 19.96 22.25
N THR A 10 23.20 19.10 22.50
CA THR A 10 24.61 19.39 22.27
C THR A 10 25.04 18.77 20.96
N ARG A 11 25.86 19.52 20.20
CA ARG A 11 26.52 19.00 19.00
C ARG A 11 27.28 17.70 19.27
N ILE A 12 26.99 16.68 18.47
CA ILE A 12 27.47 15.32 18.70
C ILE A 12 29.00 15.22 18.64
N ASP A 13 29.65 15.99 17.77
CA ASP A 13 31.11 16.06 17.63
C ASP A 13 31.81 16.65 18.86
N LYS A 14 31.10 17.49 19.63
CA LYS A 14 31.59 18.06 20.90
C LYS A 14 31.29 17.15 22.09
N ALA A 15 30.14 16.48 22.09
CA ALA A 15 29.75 15.56 23.16
C ALA A 15 30.69 14.36 23.34
N PHE A 16 31.43 13.98 22.28
CA PHE A 16 32.41 12.87 22.31
C PHE A 16 33.88 13.33 22.22
N GLY A 17 34.12 14.64 22.16
CA GLY A 17 35.47 15.22 22.17
C GLY A 17 36.00 15.44 23.59
N GLU A 18 37.30 15.69 23.72
CA GLU A 18 37.92 16.11 25.00
C GLU A 18 37.83 17.63 25.23
N GLU A 19 37.24 18.37 24.28
CA GLU A 19 37.08 19.82 24.35
C GLU A 19 35.85 20.21 25.20
N GLU A 20 35.95 21.33 25.91
CA GLU A 20 34.87 21.85 26.75
C GLU A 20 33.68 22.32 25.89
N VAL A 21 32.46 21.90 26.26
CA VAL A 21 31.23 22.27 25.56
C VAL A 21 30.85 23.70 25.91
N THR A 22 30.70 24.55 24.89
CA THR A 22 30.31 25.96 25.06
C THR A 22 28.81 26.18 24.79
N GLU A 23 28.27 27.35 25.14
CA GLU A 23 26.86 27.70 24.86
C GLU A 23 26.54 27.73 23.35
N GLU A 24 27.53 28.04 22.49
CA GLU A 24 27.37 28.02 21.03
C GLU A 24 27.26 26.59 20.47
N ASP A 25 27.71 25.57 21.22
CA ASP A 25 27.60 24.16 20.86
C ASP A 25 26.23 23.55 21.25
N GLN A 26 25.36 24.37 21.85
CA GLN A 26 24.06 23.98 22.37
C GLN A 26 22.93 24.67 21.61
N ILE A 27 21.88 23.91 21.32
CA ILE A 27 20.62 24.45 20.80
C ILE A 27 19.47 23.96 21.68
N VAL A 28 18.44 24.78 21.85
CA VAL A 28 17.20 24.34 22.49
C VAL A 28 16.30 23.77 21.41
N TYR A 29 15.96 22.49 21.52
CA TYR A 29 14.97 21.89 20.64
C TYR A 29 13.60 22.49 20.92
N HIS A 30 12.98 23.05 19.89
CA HIS A 30 11.59 23.46 19.94
C HIS A 30 10.76 22.61 18.97
N MET A 31 9.81 21.86 19.52
CA MET A 31 8.89 21.07 18.72
C MET A 31 7.96 22.02 17.94
N PRO A 32 7.85 21.86 16.60
CA PRO A 32 6.91 22.63 15.80
C PRO A 32 5.48 22.55 16.38
N PRO A 33 4.74 23.67 16.45
CA PRO A 33 3.39 23.68 17.00
C PRO A 33 2.42 22.70 16.32
N GLU A 34 2.58 22.49 15.01
CA GLU A 34 1.78 21.53 14.23
C GLU A 34 2.07 20.08 14.64
N GLU A 35 3.33 19.72 14.84
CA GLU A 35 3.74 18.39 15.29
C GLU A 35 3.23 18.13 16.72
N ARG A 36 3.37 19.12 17.61
CA ARG A 36 2.81 19.08 18.97
C ARG A 36 1.31 18.82 18.94
N ALA A 37 0.56 19.61 18.19
CA ALA A 37 -0.89 19.47 18.08
C ALA A 37 -1.30 18.10 17.51
N HIS A 38 -0.54 17.58 16.55
CA HIS A 38 -0.74 16.23 16.02
C HIS A 38 -0.54 15.14 17.09
N ILE A 39 0.55 15.21 17.86
CA ILE A 39 0.84 14.25 18.93
C ILE A 39 -0.22 14.34 20.03
N GLU A 40 -0.61 15.54 20.46
CA GLU A 40 -1.65 15.75 21.47
C GLU A 40 -3.00 15.18 21.01
N LYS A 41 -3.35 15.35 19.73
CA LYS A 41 -4.52 14.72 19.14
C LYS A 41 -4.44 13.18 19.20
N LEU A 42 -3.31 12.59 18.83
CA LEU A 42 -3.11 11.13 18.89
C LEU A 42 -3.23 10.58 20.32
N ILE A 43 -2.69 11.30 21.30
CA ILE A 43 -2.83 10.94 22.73
C ILE A 43 -4.29 11.00 23.14
N ALA A 44 -4.99 12.10 22.83
CA ALA A 44 -6.40 12.25 23.15
C ALA A 44 -7.25 11.14 22.52
N GLU A 45 -7.01 10.81 21.24
CA GLU A 45 -7.66 9.69 20.54
C GLU A 45 -7.35 8.33 21.19
N TYR A 46 -6.13 8.14 21.70
CA TYR A 46 -5.72 6.92 22.39
C TYR A 46 -6.33 6.78 23.80
N ASP A 47 -6.52 7.90 24.51
CA ASP A 47 -7.06 7.92 25.87
C ASP A 47 -8.59 7.76 25.89
N VAL A 48 -9.29 8.20 24.84
CA VAL A 48 -10.76 8.01 24.71
C VAL A 48 -11.15 6.63 24.17
N ARG A 49 -10.18 5.76 23.86
CA ARG A 49 -10.46 4.40 23.42
C ARG A 49 -11.29 3.66 24.46
N SER A 50 -12.16 2.77 23.99
CA SER A 50 -12.87 1.88 24.90
C SER A 50 -11.87 1.08 25.75
N PRO A 51 -12.17 0.85 27.04
CA PRO A 51 -11.35 -0.02 27.88
C PRO A 51 -11.12 -1.38 27.25
N PHE A 52 -10.04 -2.04 27.64
CA PHE A 52 -9.79 -3.43 27.23
C PHE A 52 -10.98 -4.31 27.59
N ASP A 53 -11.60 -4.91 26.58
CA ASP A 53 -12.68 -5.88 26.75
C ASP A 53 -12.14 -7.28 26.49
N GLU A 54 -11.84 -7.99 27.57
CA GLU A 54 -11.31 -9.36 27.52
C GLU A 54 -12.22 -10.31 26.73
N LYS A 55 -13.55 -10.16 26.82
CA LYS A 55 -14.50 -11.05 26.13
C LYS A 55 -14.49 -10.78 24.63
N LYS A 56 -14.51 -9.50 24.26
CA LYS A 56 -14.42 -9.07 22.85
C LYS A 56 -13.09 -9.54 22.24
N CYS A 57 -11.96 -9.25 22.89
CA CYS A 57 -10.66 -9.67 22.39
C CYS A 57 -10.53 -11.20 22.27
N LYS A 58 -11.08 -11.98 23.21
CA LYS A 58 -11.11 -13.45 23.09
C LYS A 58 -11.91 -13.93 21.88
N LYS A 59 -13.05 -13.28 21.60
CA LYS A 59 -13.88 -13.59 20.43
C LYS A 59 -13.15 -13.27 19.13
N GLU A 60 -12.61 -12.05 19.01
CA GLU A 60 -11.87 -11.59 17.83
C GLU A 60 -10.63 -12.45 17.58
N TYR A 61 -9.88 -12.79 18.63
CA TYR A 61 -8.74 -13.68 18.53
C TYR A 61 -9.13 -15.07 18.02
N LYS A 62 -10.23 -15.64 18.53
CA LYS A 62 -10.73 -16.93 18.07
C LYS A 62 -11.10 -16.89 16.59
N GLU A 63 -11.84 -15.86 16.16
CA GLU A 63 -12.25 -15.68 14.76
C GLU A 63 -11.02 -15.51 13.84
N SER A 64 -10.06 -14.68 14.25
CA SER A 64 -8.79 -14.48 13.53
C SER A 64 -8.00 -15.78 13.42
N MET A 65 -7.85 -16.54 14.52
CA MET A 65 -7.15 -17.82 14.50
C MET A 65 -7.83 -18.85 13.59
N GLU A 66 -9.17 -18.93 13.63
CA GLU A 66 -9.94 -19.81 12.75
C GLU A 66 -9.75 -19.49 11.27
N TRP A 67 -9.74 -18.21 10.93
CA TRP A 67 -9.43 -17.77 9.57
C TRP A 67 -7.99 -18.12 9.18
N ASN A 68 -7.02 -17.80 10.06
CA ASN A 68 -5.60 -17.96 9.76
C ASN A 68 -5.20 -19.42 9.51
N PHE A 69 -5.63 -20.38 10.36
CA PHE A 69 -5.25 -21.77 10.13
C PHE A 69 -5.94 -22.39 8.91
N ARG A 70 -7.16 -21.95 8.57
CA ARG A 70 -7.85 -22.37 7.33
C ARG A 70 -7.10 -21.84 6.12
N TYR A 71 -6.79 -20.55 6.12
CA TYR A 71 -6.01 -19.90 5.06
C TYR A 71 -4.67 -20.62 4.85
N GLN A 72 -3.94 -20.91 5.92
CA GLN A 72 -2.67 -21.64 5.81
C GLN A 72 -2.83 -23.06 5.25
N ALA A 73 -3.87 -23.78 5.66
CA ALA A 73 -4.14 -25.13 5.15
C ALA A 73 -4.52 -25.13 3.66
N GLU A 74 -5.16 -24.07 3.17
CA GLU A 74 -5.55 -23.92 1.76
C GLU A 74 -4.40 -23.46 0.85
N GLN A 75 -3.50 -22.62 1.35
CA GLN A 75 -2.41 -22.04 0.56
C GLN A 75 -1.15 -22.91 0.50
N LEU A 76 -0.95 -23.79 1.47
CA LEU A 76 0.23 -24.66 1.52
C LEU A 76 0.02 -25.94 0.70
N PRO A 77 1.09 -26.50 0.10
CA PRO A 77 1.04 -27.82 -0.50
C PRO A 77 0.53 -28.85 0.51
N ARG A 78 -0.43 -29.67 0.08
CA ARG A 78 -1.12 -30.64 0.94
C ARG A 78 -0.15 -31.56 1.68
N GLU A 79 0.93 -31.97 1.03
CA GLU A 79 1.95 -32.84 1.61
C GLU A 79 2.66 -32.20 2.81
N ILE A 80 2.84 -30.88 2.80
CA ILE A 80 3.43 -30.14 3.92
C ILE A 80 2.40 -30.01 5.04
N VAL A 81 1.14 -29.70 4.70
CA VAL A 81 0.04 -29.55 5.67
C VAL A 81 -0.17 -30.83 6.48
N GLU A 82 -0.15 -31.99 5.82
CA GLU A 82 -0.32 -33.30 6.47
C GLU A 82 0.82 -33.64 7.46
N GLN A 83 1.97 -32.96 7.37
CA GLN A 83 3.11 -33.13 8.28
C GLN A 83 3.14 -32.11 9.43
N ILE A 84 2.24 -31.12 9.43
CA ILE A 84 2.14 -30.14 10.51
C ILE A 84 1.51 -30.83 11.74
N ALA A 85 2.25 -30.89 12.84
CA ALA A 85 1.81 -31.56 14.06
C ALA A 85 0.58 -30.89 14.72
N ASP A 86 0.52 -29.56 14.71
CA ASP A 86 -0.65 -28.79 15.13
C ASP A 86 -0.70 -27.49 14.32
N ILE A 87 -1.72 -27.35 13.47
CA ILE A 87 -1.88 -26.19 12.60
C ILE A 87 -2.08 -24.88 13.38
N ARG A 88 -2.66 -24.94 14.59
CA ARG A 88 -2.86 -23.74 15.43
C ARG A 88 -1.53 -23.21 15.94
N VAL A 89 -0.64 -24.12 16.35
CA VAL A 89 0.73 -23.77 16.79
C VAL A 89 1.56 -23.30 15.60
N PHE A 90 1.37 -23.91 14.43
CA PHE A 90 1.93 -23.45 13.16
C PHE A 90 1.53 -22.03 12.80
N THR A 91 0.25 -21.69 12.96
CA THR A 91 -0.26 -20.34 12.74
C THR A 91 0.40 -19.30 13.63
N LEU A 92 0.87 -19.68 14.83
CA LEU A 92 1.62 -18.82 15.73
C LEU A 92 3.11 -18.69 15.36
N GLY A 93 3.54 -19.29 14.24
CA GLY A 93 4.91 -19.22 13.73
C GLY A 93 5.83 -20.37 14.14
N TYR A 94 5.29 -21.46 14.70
CA TYR A 94 6.08 -22.59 15.20
C TYR A 94 5.89 -23.85 14.36
N CYS A 95 6.97 -24.48 13.90
CA CYS A 95 6.87 -25.75 13.19
C CYS A 95 8.02 -26.69 13.56
N THR A 96 7.87 -27.96 13.19
CA THR A 96 8.96 -28.93 13.36
C THR A 96 10.10 -28.60 12.40
N ARG A 97 11.31 -29.06 12.73
CA ARG A 97 12.49 -28.87 11.86
C ARG A 97 12.27 -29.41 10.45
N GLU A 98 11.58 -30.54 10.32
CA GLU A 98 11.30 -31.20 9.04
C GLU A 98 10.39 -30.32 8.16
N VAL A 99 9.27 -29.84 8.73
CA VAL A 99 8.35 -28.91 8.06
C VAL A 99 9.08 -27.62 7.66
N MET A 100 9.90 -27.06 8.55
CA MET A 100 10.69 -25.85 8.25
C MET A 100 11.60 -26.03 7.03
N LEU A 101 12.27 -27.19 6.89
CA LEU A 101 13.14 -27.47 5.75
C LEU A 101 12.35 -27.57 4.43
N GLN A 102 11.18 -28.20 4.46
CA GLN A 102 10.30 -28.29 3.30
C GLN A 102 9.76 -26.92 2.88
N LEU A 103 9.34 -26.09 3.85
CA LEU A 103 8.89 -24.72 3.59
C LEU A 103 10.00 -23.86 2.99
N LYS A 104 11.24 -23.97 3.47
CA LYS A 104 12.40 -23.27 2.88
C LYS A 104 12.63 -23.69 1.43
N LYS A 105 12.54 -24.98 1.13
CA LYS A 105 12.65 -25.49 -0.24
C LYS A 105 11.53 -24.96 -1.13
N GLN A 106 10.29 -24.94 -0.64
CA GLN A 106 9.16 -24.42 -1.40
C GLN A 106 9.28 -22.90 -1.62
N SER A 107 9.65 -22.14 -0.59
CA SER A 107 9.88 -20.70 -0.67
C SER A 107 10.95 -20.35 -1.71
N ALA A 108 12.06 -21.11 -1.75
CA ALA A 108 13.10 -20.91 -2.75
C ALA A 108 12.60 -21.15 -4.19
N LYS A 109 11.76 -22.18 -4.41
CA LYS A 109 11.13 -22.44 -5.71
C LYS A 109 10.16 -21.32 -6.09
N ASN A 110 9.32 -20.88 -5.16
CA ASN A 110 8.37 -19.80 -5.39
C ASN A 110 9.11 -18.50 -5.77
N ARG A 111 10.25 -18.21 -5.13
CA ARG A 111 11.07 -17.05 -5.47
C ARG A 111 11.61 -17.13 -6.91
N ILE A 112 12.16 -18.27 -7.32
CA ILE A 112 12.65 -18.47 -8.69
C ILE A 112 11.52 -18.26 -9.71
N GLU A 113 10.34 -18.81 -9.43
CA GLU A 113 9.20 -18.68 -10.33
C GLU A 113 8.68 -17.23 -10.39
N MET A 114 8.60 -16.55 -9.23
CA MET A 114 8.24 -15.13 -9.20
C MET A 114 9.25 -14.27 -9.96
N GLU A 115 10.55 -14.50 -9.79
CA GLU A 115 11.59 -13.78 -10.55
C GLU A 115 11.44 -14.00 -12.05
N ARG A 116 11.14 -15.23 -12.49
CA ARG A 116 10.85 -15.56 -13.89
C ARG A 116 9.63 -14.78 -14.41
N VAL A 117 8.51 -14.84 -13.70
CA VAL A 117 7.26 -14.17 -14.10
C VAL A 117 7.44 -12.65 -14.09
N SER A 118 8.05 -12.08 -13.05
CA SER A 118 8.34 -10.65 -12.98
C SER A 118 9.25 -10.18 -14.10
N THR A 119 10.22 -11.01 -14.53
CA THR A 119 11.08 -10.69 -15.67
C THR A 119 10.29 -10.66 -16.98
N GLN A 120 9.46 -11.68 -17.21
CA GLN A 120 8.57 -11.72 -18.39
C GLN A 120 7.60 -10.54 -18.42
N TYR A 121 7.03 -10.18 -17.26
CA TYR A 121 6.17 -9.01 -17.13
C TYR A 121 6.93 -7.73 -17.51
N ARG A 122 8.13 -7.51 -16.95
CA ARG A 122 8.95 -6.32 -17.28
C ARG A 122 9.29 -6.26 -18.76
N GLU A 123 9.72 -7.37 -19.36
CA GLU A 123 10.01 -7.44 -20.81
C GLU A 123 8.78 -7.12 -21.65
N THR A 124 7.62 -7.67 -21.28
CA THR A 124 6.34 -7.41 -21.96
C THR A 124 5.93 -5.95 -21.87
N MET A 125 6.07 -5.33 -20.70
CA MET A 125 5.77 -3.91 -20.49
C MET A 125 6.75 -3.00 -21.21
N MET A 126 8.04 -3.33 -21.23
CA MET A 126 9.04 -2.58 -22.02
C MET A 126 8.73 -2.65 -23.52
N ALA A 127 8.25 -3.79 -24.02
CA ALA A 127 7.87 -3.96 -25.41
C ALA A 127 6.60 -3.16 -25.81
N GLN A 128 5.82 -2.66 -24.84
CA GLN A 128 4.70 -1.76 -25.12
C GLN A 128 5.18 -0.36 -25.57
N ASP A 129 6.43 0.01 -25.29
CA ASP A 129 7.01 1.31 -25.64
C ASP A 129 6.15 2.51 -25.17
N ILE A 130 5.54 2.37 -23.99
CA ILE A 130 4.76 3.44 -23.36
C ILE A 130 5.74 4.45 -22.74
N PRO A 131 5.59 5.76 -23.02
CA PRO A 131 6.44 6.78 -22.42
C PRO A 131 6.47 6.71 -20.89
N HIS A 132 7.65 6.87 -20.31
CA HIS A 132 7.83 6.82 -18.85
C HIS A 132 6.98 7.88 -18.13
N GLU A 133 6.75 9.03 -18.77
CA GLU A 133 5.89 10.10 -18.25
C GLU A 133 4.43 9.67 -18.08
N ILE A 134 3.97 8.68 -18.84
CA ILE A 134 2.62 8.12 -18.67
C ILE A 134 2.68 6.93 -17.73
N HIS A 135 3.50 5.92 -18.04
CA HIS A 135 3.56 4.67 -17.26
C HIS A 135 3.94 4.90 -15.79
N GLY A 136 4.86 5.83 -15.51
CA GLY A 136 5.30 6.14 -14.16
C GLY A 136 4.35 7.03 -13.36
N ARG A 137 3.45 7.77 -14.03
CA ARG A 137 2.57 8.77 -13.39
C ARG A 137 1.11 8.32 -13.28
N VAL A 138 0.66 7.40 -14.13
CA VAL A 138 -0.62 6.70 -13.95
C VAL A 138 -0.42 5.65 -12.86
N GLN A 139 -0.41 6.07 -11.60
CA GLN A 139 -0.18 5.24 -10.41
C GLN A 139 -1.01 5.81 -9.24
N TYR A 140 -2.26 5.37 -9.13
CA TYR A 140 -3.23 5.92 -8.18
C TYR A 140 -3.62 4.93 -7.07
N HIS A 141 -2.83 3.88 -6.82
CA HIS A 141 -3.12 2.87 -5.79
C HIS A 141 -3.49 3.52 -4.45
N ASP A 142 -4.64 3.11 -3.90
CA ASP A 142 -5.29 3.62 -2.68
C ASP A 142 -5.82 5.07 -2.73
N CYS A 143 -5.72 5.77 -3.86
CA CYS A 143 -6.40 7.05 -4.04
C CYS A 143 -7.92 6.84 -4.18
N THR A 144 -8.71 7.69 -3.54
CA THR A 144 -10.18 7.62 -3.62
C THR A 144 -10.68 8.45 -4.80
N VAL A 145 -11.54 7.89 -5.65
CA VAL A 145 -12.18 8.62 -6.73
C VAL A 145 -13.21 9.58 -6.16
N THR A 146 -13.00 10.88 -6.32
CA THR A 146 -13.93 11.93 -5.87
C THR A 146 -14.87 12.38 -6.97
N GLU A 147 -14.47 12.24 -8.23
CA GLU A 147 -15.28 12.61 -9.38
C GLU A 147 -14.93 11.76 -10.61
N LEU A 148 -15.95 11.46 -11.43
CA LEU A 148 -15.81 10.84 -12.74
C LEU A 148 -16.71 11.61 -13.73
N LEU A 149 -16.09 12.35 -14.64
CA LEU A 149 -16.77 13.04 -15.73
C LEU A 149 -16.57 12.26 -17.03
N THR A 150 -17.63 12.15 -17.83
CA THR A 150 -17.62 11.44 -19.12
C THR A 150 -18.21 12.33 -20.20
N GLY A 151 -17.63 12.32 -21.40
CA GLY A 151 -18.00 13.17 -22.53
C GLY A 151 -16.94 13.10 -23.62
N ASP A 152 -16.59 14.25 -24.20
CA ASP A 152 -15.47 14.37 -25.16
C ASP A 152 -14.12 13.95 -24.54
N GLU A 153 -14.03 14.00 -23.21
CA GLU A 153 -12.95 13.48 -22.39
C GLU A 153 -13.53 12.66 -21.23
N VAL A 154 -12.72 11.75 -20.69
CA VAL A 154 -13.00 11.12 -19.40
C VAL A 154 -12.03 11.72 -18.38
N VAL A 155 -12.58 12.35 -17.35
CA VAL A 155 -11.79 12.99 -16.28
C VAL A 155 -12.09 12.29 -14.96
N ILE A 156 -11.03 11.85 -14.27
CA ILE A 156 -11.12 11.25 -12.94
C ILE A 156 -10.34 12.15 -11.98
N ARG A 157 -10.99 12.55 -10.88
CA ARG A 157 -10.35 13.27 -9.78
C ARG A 157 -10.23 12.39 -8.56
N PHE A 158 -9.18 12.64 -7.78
CA PHE A 158 -8.79 11.81 -6.66
C PHE A 158 -8.60 12.61 -5.38
N ASP A 159 -8.98 12.01 -4.27
CA ASP A 159 -8.40 12.30 -2.96
C ASP A 159 -7.18 11.39 -2.77
N THR A 160 -6.00 12.01 -2.73
CA THR A 160 -4.71 11.32 -2.72
C THR A 160 -4.21 10.97 -1.33
N ARG A 161 -4.89 11.37 -0.25
CA ARG A 161 -4.43 11.18 1.14
C ARG A 161 -4.18 9.72 1.52
N GLY A 162 -4.84 8.78 0.84
CA GLY A 162 -4.64 7.33 1.03
C GLY A 162 -3.55 6.72 0.14
N GLY A 163 -3.11 7.41 -0.91
CA GLY A 163 -2.18 6.88 -1.91
C GLY A 163 -0.76 7.40 -1.77
N PHE A 164 0.07 7.09 -2.78
CA PHE A 164 1.51 7.39 -2.80
C PHE A 164 1.89 8.46 -3.84
N THR A 165 0.93 9.27 -4.29
CA THR A 165 1.12 10.30 -5.32
C THR A 165 0.39 11.59 -4.95
N ASN A 166 0.91 12.75 -5.39
CA ASN A 166 0.20 14.03 -5.30
C ASN A 166 -0.64 14.33 -6.55
N ILE A 167 -0.45 13.56 -7.63
CA ILE A 167 -1.23 13.69 -8.85
C ILE A 167 -2.68 13.33 -8.52
N ASN A 168 -3.57 14.31 -8.62
CA ASN A 168 -4.95 14.20 -8.17
C ASN A 168 -5.95 14.22 -9.34
N LYS A 169 -5.46 14.27 -10.59
CA LYS A 169 -6.30 14.22 -11.79
C LYS A 169 -5.71 13.36 -12.90
N LEU A 170 -6.60 12.63 -13.57
CA LEU A 170 -6.36 11.86 -14.77
C LEU A 170 -7.37 12.28 -15.85
N THR A 171 -6.88 12.62 -17.05
CA THR A 171 -7.72 12.91 -18.21
C THR A 171 -7.38 11.95 -19.35
N LEU A 172 -8.40 11.29 -19.90
CA LEU A 172 -8.30 10.41 -21.06
C LEU A 172 -8.89 11.15 -22.28
N VAL A 173 -8.06 11.42 -23.27
CA VAL A 173 -8.40 12.23 -24.45
C VAL A 173 -9.06 11.38 -25.52
N ALA A 174 -10.17 11.86 -26.09
CA ALA A 174 -10.98 11.14 -27.09
C ALA A 174 -11.28 9.68 -26.68
N PRO A 175 -11.99 9.50 -25.54
CA PRO A 175 -12.15 8.20 -24.92
C PRO A 175 -13.23 7.35 -25.61
N GLU A 176 -13.01 6.05 -25.62
CA GLU A 176 -14.01 5.01 -25.91
C GLU A 176 -14.12 4.10 -24.67
N ILE A 177 -15.20 4.23 -23.92
CA ILE A 177 -15.47 3.37 -22.75
C ILE A 177 -15.90 1.99 -23.26
N ILE A 178 -15.01 1.02 -23.13
CA ILE A 178 -15.25 -0.37 -23.52
C ILE A 178 -16.10 -1.08 -22.45
N LYS A 179 -15.86 -0.74 -21.18
CA LYS A 179 -16.56 -1.34 -20.05
C LYS A 179 -16.59 -0.40 -18.86
N GLN A 180 -17.76 -0.27 -18.24
CA GLN A 180 -17.91 0.34 -16.93
C GLN A 180 -18.87 -0.53 -16.12
N LYS A 181 -18.40 -1.02 -14.97
CA LYS A 181 -19.18 -1.87 -14.09
C LYS A 181 -19.11 -1.33 -12.66
N GLY A 182 -20.27 -1.21 -12.03
CA GLY A 182 -20.38 -0.71 -10.67
C GLY A 182 -20.30 0.82 -10.58
N GLU A 183 -20.48 1.32 -9.35
CA GLU A 183 -20.34 2.74 -9.03
C GLU A 183 -18.88 3.03 -8.69
N ILE A 184 -18.26 3.95 -9.43
CA ILE A 184 -16.81 4.25 -9.32
C ILE A 184 -16.54 5.39 -8.32
N VAL A 185 -17.40 6.40 -8.26
CA VAL A 185 -17.19 7.54 -7.34
C VAL A 185 -17.31 7.05 -5.90
N GLY A 186 -16.38 7.48 -5.04
CA GLY A 186 -16.27 7.05 -3.64
C GLY A 186 -15.51 5.73 -3.44
N THR A 187 -15.07 5.08 -4.52
CA THR A 187 -14.24 3.86 -4.44
C THR A 187 -12.75 4.20 -4.51
N TYR A 188 -11.90 3.26 -4.08
CA TYR A 188 -10.45 3.43 -4.13
C TYR A 188 -9.84 2.68 -5.31
N TRP A 189 -8.86 3.27 -5.96
CA TRP A 189 -8.15 2.65 -7.08
C TRP A 189 -7.24 1.54 -6.56
N LEU A 190 -7.41 0.31 -7.05
CA LEU A 190 -6.60 -0.84 -6.62
C LEU A 190 -5.48 -1.15 -7.60
N TYR A 191 -5.84 -1.54 -8.82
CA TYR A 191 -4.87 -1.98 -9.81
C TYR A 191 -5.22 -1.44 -11.18
N GLN A 192 -4.20 -1.25 -12.01
CA GLN A 192 -4.38 -0.93 -13.41
C GLN A 192 -3.46 -1.74 -14.32
N GLU A 193 -3.93 -1.93 -15.54
CA GLU A 193 -3.14 -2.40 -16.66
C GLU A 193 -3.22 -1.33 -17.77
N LEU A 194 -2.08 -0.99 -18.35
CA LEU A 194 -1.98 0.02 -19.39
C LEU A 194 -1.28 -0.58 -20.60
N TYR A 195 -1.96 -0.53 -21.74
CA TYR A 195 -1.48 -1.09 -22.99
C TYR A 195 -1.33 -0.01 -24.05
N ARG A 196 -0.32 -0.16 -24.92
CA ARG A 196 -0.19 0.61 -26.15
C ARG A 196 -1.04 -0.05 -27.23
N ILE A 197 -1.85 0.74 -27.91
CA ILE A 197 -2.64 0.31 -29.08
C ILE A 197 -2.30 1.23 -30.28
N ASP A 198 -2.72 0.84 -31.48
CA ASP A 198 -2.34 1.52 -32.73
C ASP A 198 -2.50 3.05 -32.68
N ASN A 199 -3.58 3.53 -32.07
CA ASN A 199 -3.94 4.95 -32.03
C ASN A 199 -4.02 5.53 -30.61
N GLY A 200 -3.24 5.01 -29.65
CA GLY A 200 -3.27 5.53 -28.28
C GLY A 200 -3.02 4.48 -27.22
N TYR A 201 -3.89 4.43 -26.22
CA TYR A 201 -3.77 3.55 -25.06
C TYR A 201 -5.07 2.83 -24.73
N GLU A 202 -4.97 1.68 -24.11
CA GLU A 202 -6.09 0.99 -23.46
C GLU A 202 -5.76 0.85 -21.96
N LEU A 203 -6.57 1.48 -21.12
CA LEU A 203 -6.43 1.50 -19.67
C LEU A 203 -7.54 0.65 -19.04
N HIS A 204 -7.12 -0.33 -18.23
CA HIS A 204 -7.99 -1.16 -17.43
C HIS A 204 -7.76 -0.81 -15.97
N VAL A 205 -8.84 -0.58 -15.22
CA VAL A 205 -8.77 -0.19 -13.81
C VAL A 205 -9.73 -1.03 -12.99
N LEU A 206 -9.22 -1.60 -11.91
CA LEU A 206 -9.99 -2.25 -10.88
C LEU A 206 -10.08 -1.33 -9.65
N PHE A 207 -11.28 -1.17 -9.13
CA PHE A 207 -11.54 -0.37 -7.93
C PHE A 207 -11.97 -1.26 -6.77
N GLY A 208 -11.58 -0.83 -5.57
CA GLY A 208 -11.98 -1.44 -4.31
C GLY A 208 -13.23 -0.78 -3.75
N GLY A 209 -14.22 -1.61 -3.45
CA GLY A 209 -15.55 -1.20 -3.07
C GLY A 209 -16.51 -2.38 -3.19
N GLU A 210 -17.79 -2.15 -2.93
CA GLU A 210 -18.81 -3.18 -3.08
C GLU A 210 -18.86 -3.68 -4.54
N ASN A 211 -18.83 -5.00 -4.74
CA ASN A 211 -18.85 -5.66 -6.06
C ASN A 211 -17.65 -5.40 -6.97
N MET A 212 -16.55 -4.83 -6.47
CA MET A 212 -15.29 -4.59 -7.20
C MET A 212 -15.51 -3.90 -8.55
N PRO A 213 -15.83 -2.58 -8.55
CA PRO A 213 -16.08 -1.84 -9.78
C PRO A 213 -14.88 -1.86 -10.72
N GLU A 214 -15.15 -1.69 -12.01
CA GLU A 214 -14.16 -1.84 -13.07
C GLU A 214 -14.43 -0.85 -14.21
N LEU A 215 -13.36 -0.31 -14.77
CA LEU A 215 -13.39 0.62 -15.90
C LEU A 215 -12.35 0.19 -16.94
N ILE A 216 -12.77 0.03 -18.19
CA ILE A 216 -11.89 -0.20 -19.34
C ILE A 216 -12.17 0.89 -20.37
N VAL A 217 -11.14 1.66 -20.72
CA VAL A 217 -11.24 2.79 -21.64
C VAL A 217 -10.10 2.74 -22.64
N ARG A 218 -10.40 2.95 -23.93
CA ARG A 218 -9.40 3.33 -24.92
C ARG A 218 -9.35 4.83 -25.05
N CYS A 219 -8.18 5.40 -25.27
CA CYS A 219 -8.04 6.84 -25.49
C CYS A 219 -6.89 7.13 -26.45
N ALA A 220 -6.93 8.30 -27.09
CA ALA A 220 -5.85 8.76 -27.95
C ALA A 220 -4.61 9.16 -27.13
N ASP A 221 -4.83 9.78 -25.96
CA ASP A 221 -3.77 10.23 -25.06
C ASP A 221 -4.20 10.25 -23.60
N ILE A 222 -3.22 10.38 -22.69
CA ILE A 222 -3.40 10.42 -21.24
C ILE A 222 -2.69 11.63 -20.65
N LEU A 223 -3.43 12.48 -19.93
CA LEU A 223 -2.89 13.62 -19.20
C LEU A 223 -3.02 13.38 -17.70
N VAL A 224 -1.95 13.72 -16.97
CA VAL A 224 -1.82 13.49 -15.53
C VAL A 224 -1.37 14.78 -14.85
N GLU A 225 -2.19 15.27 -13.93
CA GLU A 225 -2.09 16.64 -13.39
C GLU A 225 -2.22 16.66 -11.85
N GLU A 226 -1.61 17.67 -11.24
CA GLU A 226 -1.86 18.08 -9.87
C GLU A 226 -2.63 19.41 -9.93
N GLU A 227 -3.88 19.41 -9.46
CA GLU A 227 -4.79 20.57 -9.36
C GLU A 227 -4.81 21.17 -7.96
#